data_AF-A0A915MZT3-F1
#
_entry.id   AF-A0A915MZT3-F1
#
_cell.length_a   1.000
_cell.length_b   1.000
_cell.length_c   1.000
_cell.angle_alpha   90.00
_cell.angle_beta   90.00
_cell.angle_gamma   90.00
#
_symmetry.space_group_name_H-M   'P 1'
#
loop_
_entity.id
_entity.type
_entity.pdbx_description
1 polymer ?
#
loop_
_entity_poly.entity_id
_entity_poly.type
_entity_poly.pdbx_seq_one_letter_code
_entity_poly.pdbx_strand_id
1 'polypeptide(L)'
;DVVQGELLKDLKNMYILFKPLNNALPILLKEFENYIKKLGMEFNVSPTVDPAQFVGNITDLHTKFTQMVIEIFSGDGEFTISLDRAIQSIVNYREDPKQPPKISEKLNRYIDILMKTRKGRTETEIEAQLSKSILIFRYIDDKDLFQKYYSKMLCTRLIASLSFSMDLEESMINKMKDACGYEFTSKLSRMFTDVNVSQGLTKRFLEVIQFLEEMVKNNKKLEVSISVMVLQAGAWPLTAPQNASEPSSSQNQSEQNLDYAPPIILQTSLRLFEEFYGTSHSGRKLTWLYANSTE
;
A
#
# COMPACT_ATOMS: atom_id res chain seq x y z
N ASP A 1 -4.17 -33.56 -21.16
CA ASP A 1 -4.27 -32.66 -22.32
C ASP A 1 -5.42 -32.99 -23.28
N VAL A 2 -5.50 -34.18 -23.89
CA VAL A 2 -6.61 -34.51 -24.82
C VAL A 2 -7.99 -34.42 -24.15
N VAL A 3 -8.16 -34.98 -22.94
CA VAL A 3 -9.42 -34.95 -22.19
C VAL A 3 -9.84 -33.52 -21.79
N GLN A 4 -8.88 -32.66 -21.43
CA GLN A 4 -9.18 -31.25 -21.14
C GLN A 4 -9.59 -30.51 -22.43
N GLY A 5 -8.93 -30.76 -23.56
CA GLY A 5 -9.31 -30.18 -24.85
C GLY A 5 -10.71 -30.56 -25.30
N GLU A 6 -11.11 -31.82 -25.10
CA GLU A 6 -12.47 -32.29 -25.41
C GLU A 6 -13.53 -31.62 -24.51
N LEU A 7 -13.26 -31.52 -23.20
CA LEU A 7 -14.15 -30.83 -22.25
C LEU A 7 -14.35 -29.34 -22.60
N LEU A 8 -13.30 -28.64 -23.06
CA LEU A 8 -13.41 -27.23 -23.47
C LEU A 8 -14.25 -27.09 -24.76
N LYS A 9 -14.14 -28.05 -25.68
CA LYS A 9 -14.95 -28.09 -26.90
C LYS A 9 -16.42 -28.35 -26.60
N ASP A 10 -16.70 -29.26 -25.67
CA ASP A 10 -18.06 -29.54 -25.21
C ASP A 10 -18.68 -28.32 -24.50
N LEU A 11 -17.91 -27.63 -23.66
CA LEU A 11 -18.36 -26.40 -23.02
C LEU A 11 -18.67 -25.29 -24.03
N LYS A 12 -17.87 -25.19 -25.10
CA LYS A 12 -18.12 -24.25 -26.21
C LYS A 12 -19.41 -24.60 -26.96
N ASN A 13 -19.63 -25.88 -27.25
CA ASN A 13 -20.86 -26.34 -27.88
C ASN A 13 -22.09 -26.06 -26.99
N MET A 14 -21.96 -26.30 -25.68
CA MET A 14 -23.01 -25.99 -24.69
C MET A 14 -23.35 -24.50 -24.68
N TYR A 15 -22.34 -23.62 -24.71
CA TYR A 15 -22.54 -22.18 -24.81
C TYR A 15 -23.29 -21.79 -26.09
N ILE A 16 -22.88 -22.31 -27.25
CA ILE A 16 -23.53 -22.03 -28.55
C ILE A 16 -25.01 -22.45 -28.53
N LEU A 17 -25.32 -23.59 -27.92
CA LEU A 17 -26.70 -24.10 -27.80
C LEU A 17 -27.53 -23.32 -26.78
N PHE A 18 -26.91 -22.83 -25.70
CA PHE A 18 -27.64 -22.18 -24.60
C PHE A 18 -27.82 -20.67 -24.82
N LYS A 19 -26.94 -20.03 -25.58
CA LYS A 19 -27.02 -18.59 -25.88
C LYS A 19 -28.36 -18.14 -26.50
N PRO A 20 -29.00 -18.89 -27.42
CA PRO A 20 -30.31 -18.52 -27.98
C PRO A 20 -31.48 -18.79 -27.02
N LEU A 21 -31.26 -19.53 -25.94
CA LEU A 21 -32.29 -19.97 -25.01
C LEU A 21 -32.29 -19.06 -23.77
N ASN A 22 -33.23 -18.12 -23.70
CA ASN A 22 -33.35 -17.11 -22.63
C ASN A 22 -33.32 -17.68 -21.19
N ASN A 23 -33.73 -18.93 -20.98
CA ASN A 23 -33.76 -19.56 -19.66
C ASN A 23 -32.53 -20.43 -19.33
N ALA A 24 -31.70 -20.77 -20.32
CA ALA A 24 -30.58 -21.71 -20.14
C ALA A 24 -29.26 -21.01 -19.82
N LEU A 25 -29.02 -19.83 -20.42
CA LEU A 25 -27.81 -19.04 -20.18
C LEU A 25 -27.62 -18.63 -18.71
N PRO A 26 -28.66 -18.17 -17.98
CA PRO A 26 -28.52 -17.83 -16.56
C PRO A 26 -28.14 -19.02 -15.67
N ILE A 27 -28.56 -20.23 -16.02
CA ILE A 27 -28.20 -21.46 -15.30
C ILE A 27 -26.71 -21.75 -15.48
N LEU A 28 -26.21 -21.65 -16.72
CA LEU A 28 -24.80 -21.85 -17.03
C LEU A 28 -23.91 -20.81 -16.34
N LEU A 29 -24.33 -19.54 -16.32
CA LEU A 29 -23.64 -18.46 -15.60
C LEU A 29 -23.55 -18.75 -14.09
N LYS A 30 -24.66 -19.21 -13.48
CA LYS A 30 -24.68 -19.54 -12.06
C LYS A 30 -23.76 -20.71 -11.72
N GLU A 31 -23.75 -21.76 -12.54
CA GLU A 31 -22.83 -22.89 -12.35
C GLU A 31 -21.37 -22.49 -12.55
N PHE A 32 -21.08 -21.64 -13.55
CA PHE A 32 -19.75 -21.07 -13.77
C PHE A 32 -19.28 -20.25 -12.55
N GLU A 33 -20.13 -19.36 -12.03
CA GLU A 33 -19.85 -18.57 -10.83
C GLU A 33 -19.57 -19.45 -9.61
N ASN A 34 -20.44 -20.45 -9.37
CA ASN A 34 -20.33 -21.36 -8.24
C ASN A 34 -19.05 -22.21 -8.32
N TYR A 35 -18.69 -22.66 -9.51
CA TYR A 35 -17.46 -23.43 -9.74
C TYR A 35 -16.21 -22.61 -9.39
N ILE A 36 -16.14 -21.35 -9.84
CA ILE A 36 -15.03 -20.44 -9.52
C ILE A 36 -14.99 -20.17 -8.02
N LYS A 37 -16.13 -19.86 -7.40
CA LYS A 37 -16.21 -19.64 -5.95
C LYS A 37 -15.72 -20.85 -5.17
N LYS A 38 -16.16 -22.06 -5.54
CA LYS A 38 -15.74 -23.29 -4.86
C LYS A 38 -14.22 -23.47 -4.92
N LEU A 39 -13.62 -23.32 -6.11
CA LEU A 39 -12.17 -23.40 -6.28
C LEU A 39 -11.43 -22.32 -5.48
N GLY A 40 -11.90 -21.08 -5.52
CA GLY A 40 -11.25 -19.96 -4.84
C GLY A 40 -11.36 -20.01 -3.31
N MET A 41 -12.45 -20.58 -2.78
CA MET A 41 -12.63 -20.74 -1.33
C MET A 41 -11.60 -21.70 -0.71
N GLU A 42 -11.09 -22.67 -1.47
CA GLU A 42 -10.00 -23.54 -1.01
C GLU A 42 -8.74 -22.75 -0.63
N PHE A 43 -8.51 -21.59 -1.26
CA PHE A 43 -7.38 -20.70 -0.93
C PHE A 43 -7.55 -20.00 0.42
N ASN A 44 -8.79 -19.86 0.90
CA ASN A 44 -9.11 -19.19 2.18
C ASN A 44 -9.06 -20.15 3.38
N VAL A 45 -9.27 -21.45 3.18
CA VAL A 45 -9.40 -22.44 4.26
C VAL A 45 -8.06 -22.87 4.85
N SER A 46 -6.95 -22.67 4.13
CA SER A 46 -5.66 -23.16 4.57
C SER A 46 -4.95 -22.15 5.50
N PRO A 47 -4.75 -22.47 6.79
CA PRO A 47 -4.27 -21.52 7.82
C PRO A 47 -2.78 -21.11 7.66
N THR A 48 -2.07 -21.71 6.70
CA THR A 48 -0.62 -21.52 6.48
C THR A 48 -0.29 -20.75 5.19
N VAL A 49 -1.29 -20.24 4.46
CA VAL A 49 -1.05 -19.59 3.17
C VAL A 49 -0.37 -18.22 3.40
N ASP A 50 0.92 -18.19 3.05
CA ASP A 50 1.72 -16.97 2.93
C ASP A 50 0.98 -15.94 2.07
N PRO A 51 0.93 -14.64 2.46
CA PRO A 51 0.27 -13.61 1.66
C PRO A 51 0.66 -13.59 0.17
N ALA A 52 1.92 -13.96 -0.16
CA ALA A 52 2.36 -14.05 -1.55
C ALA A 52 1.67 -15.18 -2.32
N GLN A 53 1.51 -16.36 -1.70
CA GLN A 53 0.81 -17.49 -2.31
C GLN A 53 -0.67 -17.17 -2.50
N PHE A 54 -1.29 -16.49 -1.54
CA PHE A 54 -2.70 -16.08 -1.66
C PHE A 54 -2.92 -15.15 -2.86
N VAL A 55 -2.10 -14.10 -2.98
CA VAL A 55 -2.16 -13.15 -4.10
C VAL A 55 -1.86 -13.84 -5.43
N GLY A 56 -0.86 -14.72 -5.47
CA GLY A 56 -0.53 -15.53 -6.64
C GLY A 56 -1.72 -16.39 -7.09
N ASN A 57 -2.28 -17.20 -6.18
CA ASN A 57 -3.37 -18.11 -6.47
C ASN A 57 -4.62 -17.40 -7.03
N ILE A 58 -5.00 -16.25 -6.44
CA ILE A 58 -6.15 -15.47 -6.94
C ILE A 58 -5.86 -14.87 -8.31
N THR A 59 -4.66 -14.35 -8.52
CA THR A 59 -4.29 -13.78 -9.82
C THR A 59 -4.28 -14.84 -10.92
N ASP A 60 -3.74 -16.02 -10.62
CA ASP A 60 -3.67 -17.13 -11.57
C ASP A 60 -5.08 -17.68 -11.86
N LEU A 61 -5.95 -17.76 -10.84
CA LEU A 61 -7.36 -18.09 -10.99
C LEU A 61 -8.06 -17.09 -11.92
N HIS A 62 -7.93 -15.79 -11.67
CA HIS A 62 -8.51 -14.74 -12.50
C HIS A 62 -8.01 -14.85 -13.95
N THR A 63 -6.70 -14.99 -14.16
CA THR A 63 -6.09 -15.07 -15.50
C THR A 63 -6.60 -16.29 -16.27
N LYS A 64 -6.64 -17.45 -15.61
CA LYS A 64 -7.16 -18.70 -16.18
C LYS A 64 -8.60 -18.56 -16.66
N PHE A 65 -9.49 -18.04 -15.80
CA PHE A 65 -10.90 -17.91 -16.14
C PHE A 65 -11.17 -16.76 -17.12
N THR A 66 -10.37 -15.70 -17.10
CA THR A 66 -10.44 -14.64 -18.12
C THR A 66 -10.12 -15.22 -19.51
N GLN A 67 -9.05 -16.02 -19.62
CA GLN A 67 -8.71 -16.67 -20.88
C GLN A 67 -9.81 -17.64 -21.33
N MET A 68 -10.40 -18.38 -20.39
CA MET A 68 -11.54 -19.26 -20.67
C MET A 68 -12.75 -18.50 -21.21
N VAL A 69 -13.07 -17.32 -20.66
CA VAL A 69 -14.16 -16.47 -21.15
C VAL A 69 -13.90 -16.00 -22.57
N ILE A 70 -12.67 -15.63 -22.90
CA ILE A 70 -12.30 -15.18 -24.25
C ILE A 70 -12.42 -16.33 -25.26
N GLU A 71 -11.85 -17.51 -24.95
CA GLU A 71 -11.74 -18.61 -25.90
C GLU A 71 -13.05 -19.40 -26.11
N ILE A 72 -13.80 -19.61 -25.03
CA ILE A 72 -14.98 -20.49 -25.00
C ILE A 72 -16.25 -19.67 -25.15
N PHE A 73 -16.38 -18.63 -24.34
CA PHE A 73 -17.58 -17.78 -24.30
C PHE A 73 -17.46 -16.58 -25.25
N SER A 74 -16.44 -16.53 -26.12
CA SER A 74 -16.26 -15.47 -27.12
C SER A 74 -16.19 -14.05 -26.52
N GLY A 75 -15.69 -13.92 -25.29
CA GLY A 75 -15.62 -12.64 -24.58
C GLY A 75 -16.97 -12.09 -24.14
N ASP A 76 -17.95 -12.96 -23.87
CA ASP A 76 -19.28 -12.56 -23.43
C ASP A 76 -19.23 -11.78 -22.09
N GLY A 77 -19.77 -10.56 -22.11
CA GLY A 77 -19.76 -9.66 -20.96
C GLY A 77 -20.50 -10.21 -19.74
N GLU A 78 -21.52 -11.06 -19.93
CA GLU A 78 -22.21 -11.67 -18.79
C GLU A 78 -21.32 -12.65 -18.02
N PHE A 79 -20.45 -13.39 -18.73
CA PHE A 79 -19.47 -14.28 -18.13
C PHE A 79 -18.33 -13.50 -17.46
N THR A 80 -17.91 -12.37 -18.04
CA THR A 80 -16.95 -11.46 -17.39
C THR A 80 -17.52 -10.93 -16.07
N ILE A 81 -18.76 -10.45 -16.06
CA ILE A 81 -19.43 -9.97 -14.85
C ILE A 81 -19.58 -11.08 -13.81
N SER A 82 -19.91 -12.31 -14.25
CA SER A 82 -20.01 -13.46 -13.36
C SER A 82 -18.65 -13.85 -12.74
N LEU A 83 -17.57 -13.81 -13.53
CA LEU A 83 -16.20 -13.98 -13.04
C LEU A 83 -15.86 -12.90 -11.99
N ASP A 84 -16.14 -11.63 -12.29
CA ASP A 84 -15.88 -10.53 -11.36
C ASP A 84 -16.60 -10.71 -10.03
N ARG A 85 -17.88 -11.11 -10.06
CA ARG A 85 -18.66 -11.43 -8.84
C ARG A 85 -18.08 -12.60 -8.06
N ALA A 86 -17.61 -13.64 -8.76
CA ALA A 86 -16.97 -14.78 -8.11
C ALA A 86 -15.68 -14.35 -7.40
N ILE A 87 -14.80 -13.62 -8.08
CA ILE A 87 -13.53 -13.13 -7.51
C ILE A 87 -13.79 -12.18 -6.34
N GLN A 88 -14.74 -11.24 -6.46
CA GLN A 88 -15.12 -10.35 -5.38
C GLN A 88 -15.61 -11.14 -4.14
N SER A 89 -16.39 -12.20 -4.35
CA SER A 89 -16.85 -13.07 -3.26
C SER A 89 -15.72 -13.85 -2.58
N ILE A 90 -14.67 -14.23 -3.32
CA ILE A 90 -13.51 -14.95 -2.78
C ILE A 90 -12.60 -13.99 -2.00
N VAL A 91 -12.34 -12.81 -2.57
CA VAL A 91 -11.47 -11.76 -2.02
C VAL A 91 -12.04 -11.20 -0.71
N ASN A 92 -13.33 -10.91 -0.68
CA ASN A 92 -13.99 -10.34 0.50
C ASN A 92 -14.56 -11.41 1.45
N TYR A 93 -14.12 -12.66 1.32
CA TYR A 93 -14.53 -13.73 2.23
C TYR A 93 -14.09 -13.44 3.68
N ARG A 94 -14.99 -13.75 4.62
CA ARG A 94 -14.79 -13.55 6.06
C ARG A 94 -15.06 -14.88 6.77
N GLU A 95 -14.10 -15.36 7.57
CA GLU A 95 -14.30 -16.55 8.43
C GLU A 95 -15.33 -16.26 9.52
N ASP A 96 -15.26 -15.07 10.13
CA ASP A 96 -16.23 -14.55 11.08
C ASP A 96 -16.83 -13.24 10.50
N PRO A 97 -18.16 -13.15 10.33
CA PRO A 97 -18.83 -11.93 9.87
C PRO A 97 -18.50 -10.67 10.68
N LYS A 98 -18.10 -10.82 11.95
CA LYS A 98 -17.72 -9.72 12.85
C LYS A 98 -16.28 -9.22 12.62
N GLN A 99 -15.43 -9.99 11.95
CA GLN A 99 -14.06 -9.60 11.66
C GLN A 99 -13.97 -8.95 10.27
N PRO A 100 -13.13 -7.91 10.11
CA PRO A 100 -12.88 -7.33 8.80
C PRO A 100 -12.20 -8.36 7.87
N PRO A 101 -12.36 -8.26 6.54
CA PRO A 101 -11.64 -9.08 5.59
C PRO A 101 -10.13 -8.97 5.82
N LYS A 102 -9.47 -10.11 6.01
CA LYS A 102 -8.01 -10.17 6.18
C LYS A 102 -7.26 -9.83 4.89
N ILE A 103 -7.95 -9.74 3.74
CA ILE A 103 -7.31 -9.48 2.45
C ILE A 103 -6.63 -8.11 2.41
N SER A 104 -7.23 -7.09 3.02
CA SER A 104 -6.63 -5.75 3.06
C SER A 104 -5.27 -5.78 3.74
N GLU A 105 -5.17 -6.47 4.88
CA GLU A 105 -3.90 -6.63 5.60
C GLU A 105 -2.92 -7.52 4.83
N LYS A 106 -3.37 -8.69 4.34
CA LYS A 106 -2.53 -9.64 3.60
C LYS A 106 -1.92 -9.01 2.34
N LEU A 107 -2.73 -8.32 1.53
CA LEU A 107 -2.28 -7.66 0.31
C LEU A 107 -1.28 -6.54 0.63
N ASN A 108 -1.56 -5.72 1.64
CA ASN A 108 -0.62 -4.69 2.10
C ASN A 108 0.72 -5.27 2.54
N ARG A 109 0.69 -6.36 3.32
CA ARG A 109 1.91 -7.04 3.77
C ARG A 109 2.70 -7.61 2.60
N TYR A 110 2.02 -8.20 1.63
CA TYR A 110 2.67 -8.69 0.40
C TYR A 110 3.35 -7.54 -0.36
N ILE A 111 2.63 -6.43 -0.60
CA ILE A 111 3.20 -5.26 -1.26
C ILE A 111 4.39 -4.70 -0.48
N ASP A 112 4.30 -4.60 0.85
CA ASP A 112 5.39 -4.11 1.69
C ASP A 112 6.65 -4.98 1.61
N ILE A 113 6.49 -6.32 1.57
CA ILE A 113 7.60 -7.25 1.35
C ILE A 113 8.20 -7.05 -0.05
N LEU A 114 7.37 -6.91 -1.08
CA LEU A 114 7.85 -6.63 -2.44
C LEU A 114 8.67 -5.34 -2.51
N MET A 115 8.17 -4.26 -1.89
CA MET A 115 8.83 -2.95 -1.89
C MET A 115 10.13 -2.92 -1.11
N LYS A 116 10.33 -3.81 -0.12
CA LYS A 116 11.56 -3.88 0.69
C LYS A 116 12.62 -4.85 0.13
N THR A 117 12.20 -5.83 -0.67
CA THR A 117 13.07 -6.94 -1.08
C THR A 117 14.05 -6.52 -2.17
N ARG A 118 15.35 -6.49 -1.85
CA ARG A 118 16.44 -6.21 -2.81
C ARG A 118 17.05 -7.44 -3.48
N LYS A 119 16.69 -8.64 -3.03
CA LYS A 119 17.38 -9.89 -3.42
C LYS A 119 16.91 -10.39 -4.78
N GLY A 120 17.75 -10.25 -5.79
CA GLY A 120 17.66 -10.99 -7.06
C GLY A 120 16.44 -10.73 -7.92
N ARG A 121 15.71 -9.63 -7.69
CA ARG A 121 14.57 -9.21 -8.50
C ARG A 121 14.87 -7.90 -9.20
N THR A 122 14.37 -7.77 -10.42
CA THR A 122 14.44 -6.53 -11.19
C THR A 122 13.25 -5.62 -10.86
N GLU A 123 13.39 -4.31 -11.07
CA GLU A 123 12.26 -3.38 -10.94
C GLU A 123 11.08 -3.80 -11.82
N THR A 124 11.35 -4.28 -13.04
CA THR A 124 10.34 -4.78 -13.98
C THR A 124 9.55 -5.96 -13.42
N GLU A 125 10.21 -6.91 -12.76
CA GLU A 125 9.54 -8.04 -12.12
C GLU A 125 8.66 -7.58 -10.95
N ILE A 126 9.16 -6.66 -10.14
CA ILE A 126 8.40 -6.11 -9.00
C ILE A 126 7.17 -5.36 -9.52
N GLU A 127 7.34 -4.49 -10.51
CA GLU A 127 6.27 -3.73 -11.17
C GLU A 127 5.17 -4.63 -11.73
N ALA A 128 5.53 -5.78 -12.31
CA ALA A 128 4.57 -6.78 -12.76
C ALA A 128 3.76 -7.36 -11.59
N GLN A 129 4.40 -7.67 -10.46
CA GLN A 129 3.70 -8.15 -9.25
C GLN A 129 2.83 -7.07 -8.59
N LEU A 130 3.26 -5.80 -8.63
CA LEU A 130 2.46 -4.66 -8.17
C LEU A 130 1.20 -4.51 -9.03
N SER A 131 1.31 -4.69 -10.35
CA SER A 131 0.16 -4.66 -11.26
C SER A 131 -0.85 -5.79 -10.95
N LYS A 132 -0.37 -6.99 -10.63
CA LYS A 132 -1.21 -8.10 -10.12
C LYS A 132 -1.88 -7.75 -8.78
N SER A 133 -1.16 -7.09 -7.89
CA SER A 133 -1.69 -6.64 -6.60
C SER A 133 -2.81 -5.61 -6.78
N ILE A 134 -2.67 -4.71 -7.75
CA ILE A 134 -3.71 -3.71 -8.10
C ILE A 134 -4.96 -4.36 -8.68
N LEU A 135 -4.82 -5.45 -9.45
CA LEU A 135 -5.97 -6.22 -9.93
C LEU A 135 -6.80 -6.73 -8.74
N ILE A 136 -6.17 -7.36 -7.74
CA ILE A 136 -6.87 -7.84 -6.54
C ILE A 136 -7.47 -6.68 -5.75
N PHE A 137 -6.73 -5.57 -5.61
CA PHE A 137 -7.20 -4.37 -4.92
C PHE A 137 -8.54 -3.84 -5.48
N ARG A 138 -8.77 -3.93 -6.79
CA ARG A 138 -10.05 -3.50 -7.39
C ARG A 138 -11.25 -4.27 -6.85
N TYR A 139 -11.05 -5.54 -6.50
CA TYR A 139 -12.09 -6.40 -5.93
C TYR A 139 -12.28 -6.24 -4.42
N ILE A 140 -11.47 -5.44 -3.72
CA ILE A 140 -11.65 -5.21 -2.28
C ILE A 140 -12.80 -4.23 -2.04
N ASP A 141 -13.72 -4.61 -1.16
CA ASP A 141 -14.85 -3.79 -0.74
C ASP A 141 -14.42 -2.71 0.27
N ASP A 142 -13.72 -3.12 1.34
CA ASP A 142 -13.29 -2.25 2.44
C ASP A 142 -12.00 -1.47 2.10
N LYS A 143 -12.08 -0.59 1.10
CA LYS A 143 -10.95 0.21 0.59
C LYS A 143 -10.35 1.15 1.62
N ASP A 144 -11.15 1.70 2.54
CA ASP A 144 -10.67 2.58 3.62
C ASP A 144 -9.73 1.85 4.58
N LEU A 145 -10.06 0.58 4.89
CA LEU A 145 -9.22 -0.27 5.73
C LEU A 145 -7.89 -0.59 5.02
N PHE A 146 -7.95 -0.88 3.72
CA PHE A 146 -6.75 -1.06 2.90
C PHE A 146 -5.88 0.21 2.92
N GLN A 147 -6.48 1.38 2.72
CA GLN A 147 -5.77 2.67 2.74
C GLN A 147 -5.07 2.92 4.08
N LYS A 148 -5.73 2.61 5.20
CA LYS A 148 -5.16 2.75 6.55
C LYS A 148 -3.93 1.88 6.75
N TYR A 149 -3.99 0.61 6.33
CA TYR A 149 -2.84 -0.30 6.39
C TYR A 149 -1.71 0.17 5.46
N TYR A 150 -2.05 0.53 4.21
CA TYR A 150 -1.06 0.97 3.23
C TYR A 150 -0.33 2.24 3.68
N SER A 151 -1.08 3.24 4.17
CA SER A 151 -0.52 4.49 4.68
C SER A 151 0.45 4.25 5.84
N LYS A 152 0.10 3.36 6.78
CA LYS A 152 1.00 2.98 7.89
C LYS A 152 2.29 2.34 7.38
N MET A 153 2.20 1.38 6.45
CA MET A 153 3.39 0.70 5.93
C MET A 153 4.26 1.63 5.07
N LEU A 154 3.65 2.46 4.21
CA LEU A 154 4.35 3.49 3.43
C LEU A 154 5.06 4.47 4.36
N CYS A 155 4.40 4.94 5.43
CA CYS A 155 5.00 5.81 6.44
C CYS A 155 6.29 5.22 7.00
N THR A 156 6.25 3.96 7.45
CA THR A 156 7.44 3.27 7.96
C THR A 156 8.53 3.15 6.89
N ARG A 157 8.17 2.79 5.65
CA ARG A 157 9.15 2.64 4.56
C ARG A 157 9.84 3.96 4.20
N LEU A 158 9.08 5.04 4.11
CA LEU A 158 9.61 6.37 3.77
C LEU A 158 10.51 6.92 4.88
N ILE A 159 10.09 6.83 6.15
CA ILE A 159 10.88 7.37 7.28
C ILE A 159 12.18 6.59 7.44
N ALA A 160 12.11 5.26 7.45
CA ALA A 160 13.29 4.41 7.66
C ALA A 160 14.08 4.14 6.36
N SER A 161 13.73 4.80 5.24
CA SER A 161 14.38 4.61 3.94
C SER A 161 14.49 3.13 3.50
N LEU A 162 13.44 2.34 3.78
CA LEU A 162 13.42 0.89 3.53
C LEU A 162 12.93 0.53 2.13
N SER A 163 12.42 1.49 1.37
CA SER A 163 11.96 1.28 -0.01
C SER A 163 13.13 0.88 -0.92
N PHE A 164 12.88 -0.08 -1.80
CA PHE A 164 13.84 -0.53 -2.80
C PHE A 164 14.09 0.54 -3.87
N SER A 165 13.01 1.17 -4.36
CA SER A 165 13.05 2.20 -5.39
C SER A 165 11.92 3.20 -5.15
N MET A 166 12.22 4.49 -5.24
CA MET A 166 11.23 5.56 -5.10
C MET A 166 10.28 5.61 -6.31
N ASP A 167 10.77 5.22 -7.50
CA ASP A 167 9.98 5.18 -8.73
C ASP A 167 8.88 4.12 -8.64
N LEU A 168 9.15 2.97 -7.99
CA LEU A 168 8.14 1.93 -7.74
C LEU A 168 7.07 2.40 -6.74
N GLU A 169 7.44 3.17 -5.72
CA GLU A 169 6.48 3.74 -4.77
C GLU A 169 5.56 4.75 -5.48
N GLU A 170 6.13 5.63 -6.31
CA GLU A 170 5.35 6.57 -7.13
C GLU A 170 4.44 5.85 -8.12
N SER A 171 4.96 4.85 -8.83
CA SER A 171 4.18 3.98 -9.73
C SER A 171 2.98 3.35 -9.01
N MET A 172 3.19 2.80 -7.80
CA MET A 172 2.13 2.18 -7.04
C MET A 172 1.04 3.17 -6.61
N ILE A 173 1.43 4.37 -6.16
CA ILE A 173 0.49 5.45 -5.82
C ILE A 173 -0.33 5.85 -7.05
N ASN A 174 0.30 5.95 -8.22
CA ASN A 174 -0.39 6.29 -9.47
C ASN A 174 -1.39 5.19 -9.88
N LYS A 175 -1.02 3.91 -9.78
CA LYS A 175 -1.97 2.81 -10.06
C LYS A 175 -3.17 2.79 -9.11
N MET A 176 -2.96 3.10 -7.82
CA MET A 176 -4.06 3.25 -6.86
C MET A 176 -4.95 4.45 -7.20
N LYS A 177 -4.34 5.56 -7.64
CA LYS A 177 -5.05 6.75 -8.09
C LYS A 177 -5.93 6.46 -9.31
N ASP A 178 -5.43 5.67 -10.26
CA ASP A 178 -6.21 5.27 -11.43
C ASP A 178 -7.39 4.35 -11.05
N ALA A 179 -7.20 3.50 -10.03
CA ALA A 179 -8.21 2.55 -9.59
C ALA A 179 -9.30 3.17 -8.69
N CYS A 180 -8.98 4.18 -7.88
CA CYS A 180 -9.89 4.72 -6.85
C CYS A 180 -10.01 6.25 -6.84
N GLY A 181 -9.32 6.94 -7.72
CA GLY A 181 -9.36 8.40 -7.84
C GLY A 181 -8.36 9.13 -6.93
N TYR A 182 -8.32 10.45 -7.12
CA TYR A 182 -7.37 11.34 -6.45
C TYR A 182 -7.56 11.43 -4.93
N GLU A 183 -8.81 11.52 -4.45
CA GLU A 183 -9.10 11.66 -3.01
C GLU A 183 -8.53 10.48 -2.21
N PHE A 184 -8.58 9.27 -2.78
CA PHE A 184 -8.04 8.06 -2.17
C PHE A 184 -6.52 8.09 -2.00
N THR A 185 -5.77 8.73 -2.91
CA THR A 185 -4.30 8.76 -2.85
C THR A 185 -3.73 10.08 -2.35
N SER A 186 -4.57 11.10 -2.14
CA SER A 186 -4.19 12.46 -1.75
C SER A 186 -3.16 12.52 -0.61
N LYS A 187 -3.41 11.79 0.49
CA LYS A 187 -2.50 11.71 1.64
C LYS A 187 -1.18 11.00 1.30
N LEU A 188 -1.24 9.90 0.55
CA LEU A 188 -0.06 9.12 0.13
C LEU A 188 0.86 9.97 -0.77
N SER A 189 0.28 10.68 -1.74
CA SER A 189 1.02 11.61 -2.61
C SER A 189 1.66 12.75 -1.82
N ARG A 190 0.96 13.25 -0.78
CA ARG A 190 1.51 14.28 0.12
C ARG A 190 2.69 13.76 0.94
N MET A 191 2.60 12.55 1.48
CA MET A 191 3.70 11.91 2.19
C MET A 191 4.94 11.81 1.29
N PHE A 192 4.76 11.41 0.02
CA PHE A 192 5.84 11.33 -0.94
C PHE A 192 6.47 12.69 -1.24
N THR A 193 5.64 13.72 -1.40
CA THR A 193 6.09 15.10 -1.62
C THR A 193 6.87 15.65 -0.42
N ASP A 194 6.38 15.40 0.80
CA ASP A 194 7.02 15.84 2.03
C ASP A 194 8.44 15.26 2.18
N VAL A 195 8.66 13.99 1.80
CA VAL A 195 10.01 13.38 1.80
C VAL A 195 10.94 14.09 0.83
N ASN A 196 10.50 14.33 -0.41
CA ASN A 196 11.32 14.99 -1.43
C ASN A 196 11.67 16.43 -1.05
N VAL A 197 10.70 17.18 -0.53
CA VAL A 197 10.92 18.55 -0.04
C VAL A 197 11.87 18.55 1.17
N SER A 198 11.72 17.59 2.08
CA SER A 198 12.57 17.46 3.26
C SER A 198 14.03 17.18 2.94
N GLN A 199 14.30 16.35 1.93
CA GLN A 199 15.67 16.09 1.47
C GLN A 199 16.33 17.37 0.95
N GLY A 200 15.61 18.15 0.14
CA GLY A 200 16.10 19.45 -0.34
C GLY A 200 16.31 20.46 0.79
N LEU A 201 15.44 20.47 1.79
CA LEU A 201 15.56 21.33 2.96
C LEU A 201 16.77 20.96 3.83
N THR A 202 16.98 19.67 4.09
CA THR A 202 18.16 19.17 4.82
C THR A 202 19.45 19.52 4.08
N LYS A 203 19.49 19.35 2.76
CA LYS A 203 20.67 19.72 1.96
C LYS A 203 21.01 21.21 2.11
N ARG A 204 20.03 22.10 1.97
CA ARG A 204 20.23 23.56 2.15
C ARG A 204 20.69 23.90 3.56
N PHE A 205 20.13 23.24 4.57
CA PHE A 205 20.56 23.43 5.96
C PHE A 205 22.06 23.10 6.12
N LEU A 206 22.50 21.94 5.61
CA LEU A 206 23.90 21.53 5.68
C LEU A 206 24.83 22.49 4.92
N GLU A 207 24.42 22.98 3.75
CA GLU A 207 25.17 24.00 2.98
C GLU A 207 25.34 25.31 3.77
N VAL A 208 24.28 25.77 4.44
CA VAL A 208 24.34 26.98 5.28
C VAL A 208 25.26 26.78 6.47
N ILE A 209 25.19 25.62 7.14
CA ILE A 209 26.09 25.35 8.27
C ILE A 209 27.54 25.27 7.82
N GLN A 210 27.83 24.59 6.71
CA GLN A 210 29.18 24.53 6.16
C GLN A 210 29.74 25.92 5.85
N PHE A 211 28.93 26.78 5.21
CA PHE A 211 29.31 28.17 4.92
C PHE A 211 29.62 28.96 6.21
N LEU A 212 28.82 28.78 7.27
CA LEU A 212 29.04 29.43 8.56
C LEU A 212 30.30 28.92 9.27
N GLU A 213 30.61 27.63 9.16
CA GLU A 213 31.84 27.04 9.70
C GLU A 213 33.09 27.65 9.03
N GLU A 214 33.06 27.82 7.71
CA GLU A 214 34.18 28.37 6.93
C GLU A 214 34.38 29.89 7.15
N MET A 215 33.30 30.67 7.17
CA MET A 215 33.39 32.13 7.24
C MET A 215 33.71 32.65 8.65
N VAL A 216 33.19 32.01 9.69
CA VAL A 216 33.11 32.68 10.99
C VAL A 216 34.30 32.34 11.91
N LYS A 217 35.08 31.27 11.67
CA LYS A 217 36.11 30.76 12.63
C LYS A 217 35.60 30.66 14.08
N ASN A 218 34.28 30.71 14.28
CA ASN A 218 33.64 30.48 15.56
C ASN A 218 33.32 29.00 15.60
N ASN A 219 33.63 28.34 16.70
CA ASN A 219 33.44 26.92 17.01
C ASN A 219 31.98 26.40 16.90
N LYS A 220 31.11 26.94 16.03
CA LYS A 220 29.82 26.37 15.65
C LYS A 220 30.04 25.24 14.65
N LYS A 221 30.82 24.24 15.04
CA LYS A 221 30.93 22.99 14.30
C LYS A 221 29.74 22.11 14.69
N LEU A 222 29.05 21.51 13.72
CA LEU A 222 28.14 20.41 14.03
C LEU A 222 28.95 19.25 14.62
N GLU A 223 28.68 18.89 15.87
CA GLU A 223 29.28 17.69 16.47
C GLU A 223 28.76 16.42 15.77
N VAL A 224 27.50 16.46 15.31
CA VAL A 224 26.82 15.37 14.60
C VAL A 224 26.03 15.94 13.41
N SER A 225 26.25 15.34 12.23
CA SER A 225 25.43 15.61 11.04
C SER A 225 24.04 15.01 11.23
N ILE A 226 23.00 15.82 11.05
CA ILE A 226 21.60 15.39 11.16
C ILE A 226 20.92 15.41 9.80
N SER A 227 19.97 14.50 9.60
CA SER A 227 19.02 14.53 8.49
C SER A 227 17.63 14.77 9.04
N VAL A 228 16.94 15.80 8.57
CA VAL A 228 15.64 16.22 9.13
C VAL A 228 14.53 16.02 8.11
N MET A 229 13.49 15.30 8.51
CA MET A 229 12.25 15.17 7.74
C MET A 229 11.16 16.04 8.33
N VAL A 230 10.70 17.03 7.57
CA VAL A 230 9.60 17.92 7.94
C VAL A 230 8.33 17.40 7.29
N LEU A 231 7.39 16.92 8.12
CA LEU A 231 6.21 16.21 7.70
C LEU A 231 4.92 16.98 8.03
N GLN A 232 3.90 16.91 7.18
CA GLN A 232 2.62 17.54 7.44
C GLN A 232 1.71 16.66 8.32
N ALA A 233 1.35 17.13 9.52
CA ALA A 233 0.56 16.35 10.49
C ALA A 233 -0.75 15.74 9.93
N GLY A 234 -1.40 16.37 8.94
CA GLY A 234 -2.65 15.87 8.37
C GLY A 234 -2.51 14.76 7.31
N ALA A 235 -1.30 14.55 6.77
CA ALA A 235 -1.06 13.55 5.72
C ALA A 235 -0.45 12.25 6.25
N TRP A 236 0.24 12.31 7.39
CA TRP A 236 0.98 11.19 7.95
C TRP A 236 0.19 10.52 9.08
N PRO A 237 0.21 9.18 9.17
CA PRO A 237 -0.43 8.44 10.27
C PRO A 237 0.48 8.45 11.52
N LEU A 238 1.02 9.61 11.87
CA LEU A 238 1.89 9.82 13.02
C LEU A 238 1.12 10.60 14.08
N THR A 239 1.07 10.08 15.29
CA THR A 239 0.46 10.78 16.41
C THR A 239 1.51 11.70 17.03
N ALA A 240 1.31 13.01 16.96
CA ALA A 240 2.13 13.93 17.71
C ALA A 240 1.93 13.69 19.22
N PRO A 241 2.99 13.73 20.04
CA PRO A 241 2.83 13.71 21.48
C PRO A 241 1.93 14.88 21.88
N GLN A 242 0.76 14.58 22.44
CA GLN A 242 -0.11 15.62 22.96
C GLN A 242 0.58 16.25 24.15
N ASN A 243 0.86 17.56 24.07
CA ASN A 243 1.26 18.33 25.25
C ASN A 243 0.15 18.17 26.30
N ALA A 244 0.53 17.74 27.50
CA ALA A 244 -0.33 17.33 28.61
C ALA A 244 -1.28 18.42 29.15
N SER A 245 -2.19 18.94 28.31
CA SER A 245 -3.03 20.09 28.66
C SER A 245 -4.43 20.07 28.07
N GLU A 246 -4.93 18.96 27.52
CA GLU A 246 -6.38 18.79 27.28
C GLU A 246 -6.84 17.34 27.53
N PRO A 247 -7.93 17.11 28.28
CA PRO A 247 -8.46 15.78 28.52
C PRO A 247 -9.43 15.39 27.39
N SER A 248 -8.94 14.73 26.33
CA SER A 248 -9.84 14.10 25.36
C SER A 248 -10.05 12.63 25.66
N SER A 249 -11.27 12.31 26.08
CA SER A 249 -11.83 10.97 26.20
C SER A 249 -11.89 10.27 24.85
N SER A 250 -10.90 9.46 24.52
CA SER A 250 -10.97 8.46 23.45
C SER A 250 -10.00 7.32 23.80
N GLN A 251 -10.54 6.30 24.45
CA GLN A 251 -9.83 5.07 24.75
C GLN A 251 -9.42 4.37 23.44
N ASN A 252 -8.22 3.78 23.47
CA ASN A 252 -7.59 2.90 22.47
C ASN A 252 -6.61 3.59 21.52
N GLN A 253 -5.45 3.98 22.05
CA GLN A 253 -4.16 3.81 21.37
C GLN A 253 -3.07 3.61 22.43
N SER A 254 -2.42 2.45 22.33
CA SER A 254 -1.42 1.87 23.23
C SER A 254 -0.16 2.74 23.36
N GLU A 255 0.18 3.05 24.61
CA GLU A 255 1.51 2.96 25.21
C GLU A 255 2.71 3.30 24.31
N GLN A 256 3.19 4.55 24.38
CA GLN A 256 4.61 4.96 24.47
C GLN A 256 4.74 6.49 24.28
N ASN A 257 4.09 7.28 25.14
CA ASN A 257 4.54 8.66 25.38
C ASN A 257 5.61 8.60 26.48
N LEU A 258 6.79 8.08 26.14
CA LEU A 258 7.98 8.31 26.94
C LEU A 258 8.47 9.72 26.61
N ASP A 259 8.65 10.53 27.64
CA ASP A 259 9.23 11.87 27.57
C ASP A 259 10.73 11.72 27.20
N TYR A 260 10.99 11.32 25.95
CA TYR A 260 12.31 11.00 25.45
C TYR A 260 13.00 12.31 25.08
N ALA A 261 13.80 12.83 26.00
CA ALA A 261 14.67 13.95 25.72
C ALA A 261 15.78 13.50 24.75
N PRO A 262 16.06 14.24 23.66
CA PRO A 262 17.14 13.90 22.76
C PRO A 262 18.49 13.99 23.48
N PRO A 263 19.47 13.11 23.14
CA PRO A 263 20.84 13.23 23.63
C PRO A 263 21.37 14.65 23.48
N ILE A 264 22.15 15.11 24.48
CA ILE A 264 22.61 16.51 24.55
C ILE A 264 23.40 16.93 23.30
N ILE A 265 24.12 15.99 22.69
CA ILE A 265 24.89 16.17 21.46
C ILE A 265 24.03 16.60 20.25
N LEU A 266 22.74 16.23 20.23
CA LEU A 266 21.83 16.60 19.15
C LEU A 266 21.16 17.95 19.38
N GLN A 267 21.12 18.47 20.62
CA GLN A 267 20.36 19.68 20.95
C GLN A 267 20.84 20.91 20.16
N THR A 268 22.14 21.05 19.95
CA THR A 268 22.72 22.13 19.14
C THR A 268 22.21 22.06 17.70
N SER A 269 22.28 20.88 17.08
CA SER A 269 21.84 20.66 15.71
C SER A 269 20.34 20.90 15.54
N LEU A 270 19.51 20.44 16.49
CA LEU A 270 18.06 20.65 16.48
C LEU A 270 17.71 22.14 16.58
N ARG A 271 18.34 22.88 17.51
CA ARG A 271 18.11 24.32 17.68
C ARG A 271 18.50 25.11 16.43
N LEU A 272 19.66 24.80 15.84
CA LEU A 272 20.12 25.47 14.61
C LEU A 272 19.15 25.20 13.45
N PHE A 273 18.61 23.98 13.37
CA PHE A 273 17.61 23.65 12.36
C PHE A 273 16.31 24.42 12.57
N GLU A 274 15.82 24.56 13.80
CA GLU A 274 14.62 25.36 14.11
C GLU A 274 14.79 26.83 13.72
N GLU A 275 15.95 27.42 14.04
CA GLU A 275 16.29 28.79 13.65
C GLU A 275 16.30 28.93 12.12
N PHE A 276 17.03 28.05 11.44
CA PHE A 276 17.08 27.98 9.97
C PHE A 276 15.67 27.86 9.37
N TYR A 277 14.84 26.94 9.86
CA TYR A 277 13.48 26.73 9.36
C TYR A 277 12.60 27.96 9.57
N GLY A 278 12.69 28.58 10.75
CA GLY A 278 11.92 29.77 11.14
C GLY A 278 12.19 30.98 10.25
N THR A 279 13.42 31.14 9.72
CA THR A 279 13.72 32.23 8.77
C THR A 279 12.92 32.15 7.48
N SER A 280 12.67 30.93 6.99
CA SER A 280 12.02 30.70 5.69
C SER A 280 10.52 30.40 5.81
N HIS A 281 10.06 29.97 6.99
CA HIS A 281 8.70 29.50 7.21
C HIS A 281 8.06 30.15 8.44
N SER A 282 7.87 31.46 8.39
CA SER A 282 7.21 32.23 9.45
C SER A 282 5.79 31.70 9.72
N GLY A 283 5.43 31.60 11.00
CA GLY A 283 4.10 31.16 11.45
C GLY A 283 3.90 29.64 11.54
N ARG A 284 4.93 28.82 11.27
CA ARG A 284 4.88 27.36 11.48
C ARG A 284 5.59 26.97 12.77
N LYS A 285 5.02 26.00 13.50
CA LYS A 285 5.62 25.40 14.70
C LYS A 285 6.06 23.97 14.37
N LEU A 286 7.30 23.65 14.70
CA LEU A 286 7.83 22.29 14.58
C LEU A 286 7.53 21.49 15.86
N THR A 287 7.39 20.17 15.71
CA THR A 287 7.24 19.22 16.83
C THR A 287 8.07 17.99 16.49
N TRP A 288 9.04 17.68 17.32
CA TRP A 288 9.96 16.56 17.09
C TRP A 288 9.32 15.23 17.52
N LEU A 289 9.46 14.21 16.68
CA LEU A 289 8.97 12.86 16.92
C LEU A 289 10.15 11.89 17.10
N TYR A 290 10.72 11.86 18.30
CA TYR A 290 11.95 11.09 18.56
C TYR A 290 11.78 9.57 18.41
N ALA A 291 10.59 9.04 18.71
CA ALA A 291 10.29 7.61 18.58
C ALA A 291 10.36 7.08 17.13
N ASN A 292 10.35 7.99 16.14
CA ASN A 292 10.44 7.64 14.72
C ASN A 292 11.83 7.93 14.12
N SER A 293 12.77 8.43 14.93
CA SER A 293 14.14 8.69 14.51
C SER A 293 14.96 7.39 14.47
N THR A 294 15.93 7.34 13.56
CA THR A 294 16.94 6.27 13.48
C THR A 294 18.33 6.87 13.64
N GLU A 295 19.28 6.08 14.17
CA GLU A 295 20.71 6.40 14.19
C GLU A 295 21.41 6.00 12.88
#